data_AF-A0A954T8Q2-F1
#
_entry.id   AF-A0A954T8Q2-F1
#
_cell.length_a   1.000
_cell.length_b   1.000
_cell.length_c   1.000
_cell.angle_alpha   90.00
_cell.angle_beta   90.00
_cell.angle_gamma   90.00
#
_symmetry.space_group_name_H-M   'P 1'
#
loop_
_entity.id
_entity.type
_entity.pdbx_description
1 polymer ?
#
loop_
_entity_poly.entity_id
_entity_poly.type
_entity_poly.pdbx_seq_one_letter_code
_entity_poly.pdbx_strand_id
1 'polypeptide(L)'
;LALGCGPSQKTSMDSRTYHGAFNNIVIETDGMKADVFSENYDPRLEPVPDQFGSAVWNFKKNEDVKGTPLEAEAQKLLDKEQEIMEIWRSPDGSIEKLRAAVQEVVDQVEHMKTMI
;
A
#
# COMPACT_ATOMS: atom_id res chain seq x y z
N LEU A 1 -42.44 4.62 -22.09
CA LEU A 1 -41.06 4.75 -22.60
C LEU A 1 -40.12 4.47 -21.43
N ALA A 2 -39.68 3.22 -21.30
CA ALA A 2 -38.73 2.81 -20.27
C ALA A 2 -37.34 3.27 -20.71
N LEU A 3 -36.76 4.24 -19.99
CA LEU A 3 -35.37 4.63 -20.16
C LEU A 3 -34.53 3.57 -19.46
N GLY A 4 -33.81 2.79 -20.27
CA GLY A 4 -32.84 1.82 -19.79
C GLY A 4 -31.73 2.54 -19.05
N CYS A 5 -31.66 2.31 -17.74
CA CYS A 5 -30.42 2.51 -16.99
C CYS A 5 -29.41 1.49 -17.54
N GLY A 6 -28.48 1.96 -18.38
CA GLY A 6 -27.32 1.17 -18.77
C GLY A 6 -26.57 0.70 -17.53
N PRO A 7 -25.93 -0.48 -17.56
CA PRO A 7 -25.13 -0.93 -16.43
C PRO A 7 -24.00 0.08 -16.25
N SER A 8 -24.03 0.81 -15.13
CA SER A 8 -22.88 1.56 -14.66
C SER A 8 -21.73 0.57 -14.51
N GLN A 9 -20.82 0.56 -15.49
CA GLN A 9 -19.49 -0.03 -15.37
C GLN A 9 -18.69 0.79 -14.36
N LYS A 10 -19.08 0.73 -13.10
CA LYS A 10 -18.09 0.73 -12.03
C LYS A 10 -17.58 -0.70 -12.06
N THR A 11 -16.39 -0.90 -12.62
CA THR A 11 -15.59 -2.09 -12.35
C THR A 11 -15.42 -2.16 -10.84
N SER A 12 -16.35 -2.86 -10.18
CA SER A 12 -16.23 -3.35 -8.82
C SER A 12 -15.05 -4.31 -8.86
N MET A 13 -13.85 -3.76 -8.65
CA MET A 13 -12.67 -4.56 -8.45
C MET A 13 -12.98 -5.42 -7.23
N ASP A 14 -13.19 -6.72 -7.44
CA ASP A 14 -13.58 -7.61 -6.37
C ASP A 14 -12.39 -7.80 -5.43
N SER A 15 -12.35 -6.98 -4.38
CA SER A 15 -11.33 -7.00 -3.34
C SER A 15 -11.30 -8.33 -2.57
N ARG A 16 -12.25 -9.23 -2.80
CA ARG A 16 -12.24 -10.60 -2.28
C ARG A 16 -11.19 -11.48 -2.95
N THR A 17 -10.80 -11.17 -4.19
CA THR A 17 -9.72 -11.89 -4.89
C THR A 17 -8.36 -11.38 -4.44
N TYR A 18 -7.32 -12.23 -4.46
CA TYR A 18 -5.98 -11.78 -4.10
C TYR A 18 -5.43 -10.69 -5.05
N HIS A 19 -5.80 -10.72 -6.35
CA HIS A 19 -5.50 -9.62 -7.29
C HIS A 19 -6.16 -8.30 -6.87
N GLY A 20 -7.44 -8.33 -6.47
CA GLY A 20 -8.14 -7.13 -5.99
C GLY A 20 -7.55 -6.60 -4.68
N ALA A 21 -7.20 -7.50 -3.75
CA ALA A 21 -6.52 -7.14 -2.51
C ALA A 21 -5.10 -6.58 -2.76
N PHE A 22 -4.36 -7.14 -3.71
CA PHE A 22 -3.05 -6.62 -4.11
C PHE A 22 -3.15 -5.25 -4.77
N ASN A 23 -4.16 -5.02 -5.61
CA ASN A 23 -4.35 -3.72 -6.24
C ASN A 23 -4.63 -2.61 -5.20
N ASN A 24 -5.26 -2.93 -4.07
CA ASN A 24 -5.35 -1.97 -2.96
C ASN A 24 -3.98 -1.62 -2.40
N ILE A 25 -3.07 -2.60 -2.22
CA ILE A 25 -1.68 -2.31 -1.80
C ILE A 25 -1.02 -1.34 -2.78
N VAL A 26 -1.18 -1.54 -4.09
CA VAL A 26 -0.61 -0.67 -5.11
C VAL A 26 -1.15 0.75 -4.97
N ILE A 27 -2.47 0.93 -4.86
CA ILE A 27 -3.10 2.24 -4.69
C ILE A 27 -2.57 2.95 -3.43
N GLU A 28 -2.54 2.26 -2.29
CA GLU A 28 -2.08 2.87 -1.04
C GLU A 28 -0.57 3.19 -1.07
N THR A 29 0.23 2.38 -1.77
CA THR A 29 1.65 2.63 -1.98
C THR A 29 1.89 3.88 -2.82
N ASP A 30 1.15 4.02 -3.92
CA ASP A 30 1.24 5.19 -4.81
C ASP A 30 0.77 6.46 -4.08
N GLY A 31 -0.29 6.36 -3.26
CA GLY A 31 -0.77 7.45 -2.41
C GLY A 31 0.29 7.88 -1.38
N MET A 32 0.82 6.93 -0.61
CA MET A 32 1.89 7.19 0.37
C MET A 32 3.13 7.82 -0.29
N LYS A 33 3.53 7.34 -1.47
CA LYS A 33 4.63 7.92 -2.24
C LYS A 33 4.32 9.35 -2.65
N ALA A 34 3.13 9.61 -3.21
CA ALA A 34 2.74 10.95 -3.65
C ALA A 34 2.78 11.97 -2.50
N ASP A 35 2.30 11.57 -1.33
CA ASP A 35 2.28 12.43 -0.14
C ASP A 35 3.72 12.70 0.35
N VAL A 36 4.50 11.66 0.64
CA VAL A 36 5.85 11.80 1.24
C VAL A 36 6.86 12.47 0.29
N PHE A 37 6.68 12.33 -1.03
CA PHE A 37 7.52 13.00 -2.03
C PHE A 37 7.02 14.39 -2.44
N SER A 38 5.87 14.84 -1.92
CA SER A 38 5.43 16.21 -2.09
C SER A 38 6.48 17.19 -1.55
N GLU A 39 6.67 18.31 -2.25
CA GLU A 39 7.61 19.36 -1.83
C GLU A 39 7.23 19.97 -0.48
N ASN A 40 5.95 19.94 -0.13
CA ASN A 40 5.41 20.55 1.09
C ASN A 40 5.20 19.58 2.25
N TYR A 41 5.51 18.30 2.06
CA TYR A 41 5.29 17.32 3.12
C TYR A 41 6.27 17.53 4.27
N ASP A 42 5.74 17.82 5.46
CA ASP A 42 6.49 17.90 6.70
C ASP A 42 6.10 16.74 7.62
N PRO A 43 6.97 15.73 7.85
CA PRO A 43 6.67 14.59 8.71
C PRO A 43 6.38 14.98 10.16
N ARG A 44 6.73 16.20 10.60
CA ARG A 44 6.43 16.68 11.96
C ARG A 44 5.02 17.23 12.10
N LEU A 45 4.38 17.59 10.98
CA LEU A 45 3.05 18.19 10.95
C LEU A 45 2.01 17.21 10.39
N GLU A 46 2.44 16.30 9.52
CA GLU A 46 1.59 15.41 8.77
C GLU A 46 1.93 13.94 9.09
N PRO A 47 0.92 13.11 9.42
CA PRO A 47 1.14 11.69 9.59
C PRO A 47 1.33 10.98 8.25
N VAL A 48 2.15 9.92 8.25
CA VAL A 48 2.20 8.99 7.12
C VAL A 48 0.84 8.28 6.99
N PRO A 49 0.28 8.13 5.79
CA PRO A 49 -0.98 7.40 5.58
C PRO A 49 -0.93 5.93 6.05
N ASP A 50 -1.79 5.54 6.99
CA ASP A 50 -1.89 4.19 7.59
C ASP A 50 -2.77 3.20 6.76
N GLN A 51 -3.36 3.66 5.66
CA GLN A 51 -4.21 2.76 4.85
C GLN A 51 -3.41 1.63 4.19
N PHE A 52 -2.11 1.86 3.95
CA PHE A 52 -1.18 0.86 3.42
C PHE A 52 -1.09 -0.39 4.31
N GLY A 53 -0.85 -0.24 5.61
CA GLY A 53 -0.72 -1.37 6.55
C GLY A 53 -1.99 -2.24 6.58
N SER A 54 -3.16 -1.59 6.56
CA SER A 54 -4.46 -2.28 6.47
C SER A 54 -4.64 -3.05 5.16
N ALA A 55 -4.24 -2.48 4.02
CA ALA A 55 -4.31 -3.15 2.73
C ALA A 55 -3.40 -4.39 2.68
N VAL A 56 -2.17 -4.27 3.17
CA VAL A 56 -1.20 -5.38 3.23
C VAL A 56 -1.70 -6.48 4.16
N TRP A 57 -2.25 -6.14 5.33
CA TRP A 57 -2.80 -7.14 6.26
C TRP A 57 -3.95 -7.94 5.64
N ASN A 58 -4.86 -7.26 4.94
CA ASN A 58 -5.98 -7.90 4.25
C ASN A 58 -5.49 -8.85 3.14
N PHE A 59 -4.51 -8.43 2.33
CA PHE A 59 -3.89 -9.28 1.32
C PHE A 59 -3.23 -10.51 1.93
N LYS A 60 -2.44 -10.35 3.00
CA LYS A 60 -1.78 -11.46 3.70
C LYS A 60 -2.77 -12.48 4.26
N LYS A 61 -3.96 -12.04 4.69
CA LYS A 61 -5.01 -12.91 5.25
C LYS A 61 -5.84 -13.62 4.19
N ASN A 62 -5.75 -13.23 2.92
CA ASN A 62 -6.44 -13.88 1.82
C ASN A 62 -6.02 -15.36 1.74
N GLU A 63 -6.99 -16.27 1.59
CA GLU A 63 -6.74 -17.72 1.57
C GLU A 63 -5.86 -18.16 0.40
N ASP A 64 -5.96 -17.48 -0.75
CA ASP A 64 -5.15 -17.77 -1.93
C ASP A 64 -3.68 -17.34 -1.77
N VAL A 65 -3.39 -16.48 -0.79
CA VAL A 65 -2.02 -16.01 -0.49
C VAL A 65 -1.34 -16.91 0.54
N LYS A 66 -2.10 -17.54 1.44
CA LYS A 66 -1.56 -18.36 2.54
C LYS A 66 -0.72 -19.52 2.01
N GLY A 67 0.47 -19.69 2.58
CA GLY A 67 1.39 -20.77 2.21
C GLY A 67 2.07 -20.58 0.84
N THR A 68 1.82 -19.46 0.15
CA THR A 68 2.55 -19.09 -1.07
C THR A 68 3.72 -18.16 -0.73
N PRO A 69 4.69 -17.96 -1.65
CA PRO A 69 5.74 -16.95 -1.47
C PRO A 69 5.20 -15.53 -1.23
N LEU A 70 4.00 -15.20 -1.74
CA LEU A 70 3.38 -13.90 -1.56
C LEU A 70 3.04 -13.59 -0.09
N GLU A 71 2.81 -14.61 0.74
CA GLU A 71 2.59 -14.39 2.18
C GLU A 71 3.84 -13.83 2.86
N ALA A 72 5.03 -14.32 2.47
CA ALA A 72 6.30 -13.83 2.99
C ALA A 72 6.60 -12.41 2.49
N GLU A 73 6.33 -12.13 1.21
CA GLU A 73 6.48 -10.76 0.67
C GLU A 73 5.52 -9.78 1.35
N ALA A 74 4.28 -10.19 1.64
CA ALA A 74 3.34 -9.37 2.40
C ALA A 74 3.81 -9.12 3.84
N GLN A 75 4.47 -10.09 4.48
CA GLN A 75 5.09 -9.85 5.78
C GLN A 75 6.22 -8.82 5.70
N LYS A 76 7.08 -8.88 4.68
CA LYS A 76 8.13 -7.86 4.49
C LYS A 76 7.55 -6.45 4.33
N LEU A 77 6.43 -6.32 3.61
CA LEU A 77 5.74 -5.03 3.49
C LEU A 77 5.23 -4.50 4.84
N LEU A 78 4.71 -5.38 5.72
CA LEU A 78 4.31 -4.98 7.09
C LEU A 78 5.53 -4.58 7.94
N ASP A 79 6.64 -5.30 7.82
CA ASP A 79 7.87 -4.96 8.55
C ASP A 79 8.41 -3.59 8.11
N LYS A 80 8.35 -3.29 6.80
CA LYS A 80 8.70 -1.96 6.25
C LYS A 80 7.73 -0.85 6.67
N GLU A 81 6.43 -1.14 6.78
CA GLU A 81 5.46 -0.19 7.32
C GLU A 81 5.82 0.20 8.76
N GLN A 82 6.18 -0.78 9.59
CA GLN A 82 6.64 -0.51 10.96
C GLN A 82 7.89 0.37 10.98
N GLU A 83 8.87 0.10 10.12
CA GLU A 83 10.07 0.92 9.98
C GLU A 83 9.74 2.37 9.57
N ILE A 84 8.84 2.55 8.60
CA ILE A 84 8.33 3.88 8.19
C ILE A 84 7.72 4.60 9.39
N MET A 85 6.90 3.91 10.19
CA MET A 85 6.25 4.49 11.37
C MET A 85 7.24 4.82 12.49
N GLU A 86 8.31 4.05 12.65
CA GLU A 86 9.41 4.34 13.57
C GLU A 86 10.20 5.58 13.13
N ILE A 87 10.53 5.70 11.84
CA ILE A 87 11.18 6.88 11.26
C ILE A 87 10.29 8.11 11.39
N TRP A 88 8.99 7.98 11.12
CA TRP A 88 8.07 9.10 11.24
C TRP A 88 7.96 9.61 12.69
N ARG A 89 7.91 8.70 13.66
CA ARG A 89 7.86 9.03 15.10
C ARG A 89 9.20 9.48 15.67
N SER A 90 10.29 9.34 14.92
CA SER A 90 11.62 9.64 15.44
C SER A 90 11.78 11.16 15.65
N PRO A 91 12.51 11.59 16.71
CA PRO A 91 12.68 13.02 16.99
C PRO A 91 13.39 13.81 15.88
N ASP A 92 14.23 13.14 15.08
CA ASP A 92 14.88 13.76 13.93
C ASP A 92 13.91 13.95 12.75
N GLY A 93 12.84 13.13 12.65
CA GLY A 93 11.78 13.27 11.65
C GLY A 93 12.33 13.42 10.23
N SER A 94 13.40 12.67 9.92
CA SER A 94 14.19 12.90 8.72
C SER A 94 13.38 12.52 7.48
N ILE A 95 12.97 13.53 6.72
CA ILE A 95 12.27 13.36 5.45
C ILE A 95 13.10 12.54 4.44
N GLU A 96 14.42 12.61 4.51
CA GLU A 96 15.32 11.81 3.68
C GLU A 96 15.20 10.32 4.02
N LYS A 97 15.25 9.97 5.31
CA LYS A 97 15.06 8.58 5.76
C LYS A 97 13.66 8.07 5.43
N LEU A 98 12.65 8.91 5.62
CA LEU A 98 11.27 8.54 5.33
C LEU A 98 11.06 8.27 3.83
N ARG A 99 11.59 9.13 2.96
CA ARG A 99 11.55 8.93 1.50
C ARG A 99 12.29 7.68 1.07
N ALA A 100 13.45 7.38 1.68
CA ALA A 100 14.18 6.15 1.41
C ALA A 100 13.35 4.92 1.78
N ALA A 101 12.79 4.87 2.99
CA ALA A 101 11.96 3.75 3.45
C ALA A 101 10.70 3.56 2.59
N VAL A 102 10.01 4.66 2.21
CA VAL A 102 8.87 4.61 1.28
C VAL A 102 9.28 4.10 -0.09
N GLN A 103 10.45 4.49 -0.60
CA GLN A 103 10.94 3.98 -1.88
C GLN A 103 11.23 2.47 -1.82
N GLU A 104 11.73 1.94 -0.70
CA GLU A 104 11.89 0.50 -0.54
C GLU A 104 10.56 -0.26 -0.53
N VAL A 105 9.48 0.34 0.00
CA VAL A 105 8.12 -0.22 -0.12
C VAL A 105 7.68 -0.24 -1.58
N VAL A 106 7.89 0.85 -2.32
CA VAL A 106 7.58 0.94 -3.75
C VAL A 106 8.30 -0.16 -4.53
N ASP A 107 9.60 -0.32 -4.31
CA ASP A 107 10.41 -1.33 -4.99
C ASP A 107 9.93 -2.76 -4.66
N GLN A 108 9.55 -3.01 -3.41
CA GLN A 108 9.00 -4.28 -2.97
C GLN A 108 7.63 -4.58 -3.59
N VAL A 109 6.77 -3.58 -3.75
CA VAL A 109 5.47 -3.72 -4.45
C VAL A 109 5.68 -3.98 -5.95
N GLU A 110 6.63 -3.29 -6.59
CA GLU A 110 7.01 -3.57 -7.98
C GLU A 110 7.55 -4.99 -8.15
N HIS A 111 8.35 -5.47 -7.21
CA HIS A 111 8.79 -6.87 -7.21
C HIS A 111 7.59 -7.84 -7.15
N MET A 112 6.65 -7.61 -6.24
CA MET A 112 5.46 -8.46 -6.11
C MET A 112 4.56 -8.43 -7.36
N LYS A 113 4.49 -7.32 -8.11
CA LYS A 113 3.77 -7.26 -9.40
C LYS A 113 4.31 -8.28 -10.42
N THR A 114 5.57 -8.70 -10.31
CA THR A 114 6.16 -9.71 -11.21
C THR A 114 5.79 -11.15 -10.83
N MET A 115 5.23 -11.35 -9.63
CA MET A 115 4.88 -12.65 -9.07
C MET A 115 3.38 -12.98 -9.19
N ILE A 116 2.56 -11.98 -9.54
CA ILE A 116 1.09 -12.01 -9.61
C ILE A 116 0.66 -11.91 -11.08
#